data_AF-A0A2K2TN54-F1
#
_entry.id   AF-A0A2K2TN54-F1
#
_cell.length_a   1.000
_cell.length_b   1.000
_cell.length_c   1.000
_cell.angle_alpha   90.00
_cell.angle_beta   90.00
_cell.angle_gamma   90.00
#
_symmetry.space_group_name_H-M   'P 1'
#
loop_
_entity.id
_entity.type
_entity.pdbx_description
1 polymer ?
#
loop_
_entity_poly.entity_id
_entity_poly.type
_entity_poly.pdbx_seq_one_letter_code
_entity_poly.pdbx_strand_id
1 'polypeptide(L)'
;MSEKYTFHDFLGAVDNENQKYVSELHDALTELGFLIEVKQAKSGYVVSYILNKKTIANYVFRKKGLMIRIYAGHIAQYMNVLDNLPDEMVQAIQKASICKRLVDPDSCNQRCSMGYEFILKGERLQRCRNNAFMFFINEESKPFIKNILLNEAKYFMI
;
A
#
# COMPACT_ATOMS: atom_id res chain seq x y z
N MET A 1 4.22 -8.99 -28.55
CA MET A 1 4.02 -7.71 -27.83
C MET A 1 3.17 -8.02 -26.61
N SER A 2 3.63 -7.70 -25.39
CA SER A 2 2.77 -7.91 -24.21
C SER A 2 1.58 -6.97 -24.31
N GLU A 3 0.36 -7.49 -24.14
CA GLU A 3 -0.83 -6.66 -24.01
C GLU A 3 -0.59 -5.57 -22.97
N LYS A 4 -0.86 -4.31 -23.36
CA LYS A 4 -0.71 -3.16 -22.48
C LYS A 4 -2.07 -2.89 -21.86
N TYR A 5 -2.27 -3.41 -20.65
CA TYR A 5 -3.47 -3.14 -19.86
C TYR A 5 -3.49 -1.69 -19.37
N THR A 6 -4.69 -1.14 -19.23
CA THR A 6 -4.95 0.24 -18.83
C THR A 6 -5.57 0.30 -17.43
N PHE A 7 -5.64 1.52 -16.86
CA PHE A 7 -6.38 1.75 -15.62
C PHE A 7 -7.86 1.42 -15.77
N HIS A 8 -8.46 1.67 -16.94
CA HIS A 8 -9.87 1.37 -17.20
C HIS A 8 -10.14 -0.13 -17.18
N ASP A 9 -9.23 -0.96 -17.72
CA ASP A 9 -9.34 -2.42 -17.65
C ASP A 9 -9.32 -2.91 -16.19
N PHE A 10 -8.41 -2.34 -15.38
CA PHE A 10 -8.37 -2.60 -13.95
C PHE A 10 -9.65 -2.16 -13.25
N LEU A 11 -10.11 -0.93 -13.47
CA LEU A 11 -11.27 -0.35 -12.81
C LEU A 11 -12.54 -1.15 -13.13
N GLY A 12 -12.68 -1.64 -14.36
CA GLY A 12 -13.78 -2.52 -14.77
C GLY A 12 -13.80 -3.88 -14.05
N ALA A 13 -12.68 -4.31 -13.46
CA ALA A 13 -12.61 -5.51 -12.62
C ALA A 13 -12.80 -5.22 -11.12
N VAL A 14 -12.85 -3.96 -10.71
CA VAL A 14 -13.11 -3.57 -9.32
C VAL A 14 -14.62 -3.61 -9.06
N ASP A 15 -15.02 -4.12 -7.90
CA ASP A 15 -16.43 -4.12 -7.48
C ASP A 15 -17.02 -2.69 -7.50
N ASN A 16 -18.25 -2.54 -7.97
CA ASN A 16 -18.89 -1.23 -8.17
C ASN A 16 -18.85 -0.32 -6.94
N GLU A 17 -18.99 -0.88 -5.74
CA GLU A 17 -18.92 -0.17 -4.45
C GLU A 17 -17.54 0.49 -4.19
N ASN A 18 -16.48 -0.03 -4.82
CA ASN A 18 -15.10 0.44 -4.64
C ASN A 18 -14.59 1.26 -5.82
N GLN A 19 -15.25 1.22 -6.98
CA GLN A 19 -14.81 1.93 -8.19
C GLN A 19 -14.65 3.43 -7.98
N LYS A 20 -15.63 4.10 -7.37
CA LYS A 20 -15.56 5.55 -7.10
C LYS A 20 -14.33 5.91 -6.27
N TYR A 21 -14.12 5.20 -5.16
CA TYR A 21 -12.96 5.41 -4.29
C TYR A 21 -11.63 5.17 -5.02
N VAL A 22 -11.54 4.09 -5.80
CA VAL A 22 -10.34 3.74 -6.55
C VAL A 22 -10.02 4.79 -7.63
N SER A 23 -11.05 5.33 -8.30
CA SER A 23 -10.90 6.44 -9.26
C SER A 23 -10.44 7.72 -8.58
N GLU A 24 -11.07 8.12 -7.48
CA GLU A 24 -10.67 9.34 -6.76
C GLU A 24 -9.23 9.26 -6.22
N LEU A 25 -8.81 8.08 -5.74
CA LEU A 25 -7.42 7.90 -5.30
C LEU A 25 -6.45 7.88 -6.49
N HIS A 26 -6.88 7.35 -7.63
CA HIS A 26 -6.10 7.40 -8.87
C HIS A 26 -5.87 8.84 -9.33
N ASP A 27 -6.93 9.65 -9.39
CA ASP A 27 -6.86 11.05 -9.78
C ASP A 27 -5.93 11.81 -8.82
N ALA A 28 -6.13 11.66 -7.51
CA ALA A 28 -5.28 12.29 -6.51
C ALA A 28 -3.79 11.91 -6.63
N LEU A 29 -3.46 10.68 -7.00
CA LEU A 29 -2.05 10.27 -7.17
C LEU A 29 -1.45 10.73 -8.50
N THR A 30 -2.24 10.69 -9.58
CA THR A 30 -1.77 11.13 -10.90
C THR A 30 -1.58 12.65 -10.97
N GLU A 31 -2.42 13.43 -10.28
CA GLU A 31 -2.24 14.87 -10.08
C GLU A 31 -0.92 15.20 -9.35
N LEU A 32 -0.47 14.33 -8.43
CA LEU A 32 0.83 14.44 -7.77
C LEU A 32 2.00 13.91 -8.62
N GLY A 33 1.74 13.54 -9.88
CA GLY A 33 2.77 13.10 -10.84
C GLY A 33 3.12 11.61 -10.78
N PHE A 34 2.39 10.79 -10.00
CA PHE A 34 2.64 9.34 -9.98
C PHE A 34 2.22 8.71 -11.30
N LEU A 35 3.14 7.95 -11.88
CA LEU A 35 2.87 7.10 -13.03
C LEU A 35 2.21 5.80 -12.58
N ILE A 36 1.36 5.26 -13.44
CA ILE A 36 0.68 3.99 -13.23
C ILE A 36 1.27 2.91 -14.14
N GLU A 37 1.48 1.73 -13.57
CA GLU A 37 1.78 0.50 -14.32
C GLU A 37 0.72 -0.56 -14.01
N VAL A 38 0.02 -1.03 -15.04
CA VAL A 38 -1.00 -2.10 -14.93
C VAL A 38 -0.46 -3.37 -15.57
N LYS A 39 -0.49 -4.45 -14.80
CA LYS A 39 -0.11 -5.79 -15.26
C LYS A 39 -1.23 -6.77 -14.94
N GLN A 40 -1.50 -7.69 -15.86
CA GLN A 40 -2.34 -8.84 -15.55
C GLN A 40 -1.61 -9.77 -14.57
N ALA A 41 -2.38 -10.36 -13.66
CA ALA A 41 -1.94 -11.36 -12.71
C ALA A 41 -2.95 -12.50 -12.66
N LYS A 42 -2.58 -13.59 -11.96
CA LYS A 42 -3.41 -14.81 -11.85
C LYS A 42 -4.86 -14.55 -11.42
N SER A 43 -5.10 -13.49 -10.65
CA SER A 43 -6.41 -13.16 -10.08
C SER A 43 -6.94 -11.79 -10.50
N GLY A 44 -6.61 -11.31 -11.71
CA GLY A 44 -7.04 -10.01 -12.22
C GLY A 44 -5.83 -9.15 -12.56
N TYR A 45 -5.65 -8.04 -11.84
CA TYR A 45 -4.58 -7.08 -12.11
C TYR A 45 -3.70 -6.81 -10.89
N VAL A 46 -2.47 -6.37 -11.17
CA VAL A 46 -1.63 -5.63 -10.24
C VAL A 46 -1.46 -4.23 -10.82
N VAL A 47 -1.81 -3.23 -10.04
CA VAL A 47 -1.62 -1.82 -10.41
C VAL A 47 -0.59 -1.22 -9.47
N SER A 48 0.46 -0.62 -10.02
CA SER A 48 1.53 0.00 -9.24
C SER A 48 1.54 1.51 -9.47
N TYR A 49 1.64 2.29 -8.40
CA TYR A 49 1.86 3.75 -8.44
C TYR A 49 3.34 4.06 -8.20
N ILE A 50 3.97 4.73 -9.16
CA ILE A 50 5.42 4.87 -9.26
C ILE A 50 5.79 6.34 -9.47
N LEU A 51 6.70 6.85 -8.66
CA LEU A 51 7.36 8.15 -8.87
C LEU A 51 8.86 7.99 -8.64
N ASN A 52 9.70 8.60 -9.49
CA ASN A 52 11.16 8.53 -9.38
C ASN A 52 11.71 7.08 -9.24
N LYS A 53 11.14 6.14 -10.01
CA LYS A 53 11.46 4.68 -9.98
C LYS A 53 11.15 3.99 -8.63
N LYS A 54 10.39 4.63 -7.75
CA LYS A 54 9.95 4.08 -6.46
C LYS A 54 8.45 3.85 -6.50
N THR A 55 8.05 2.64 -6.15
CA THR A 55 6.63 2.27 -6.00
C THR A 55 6.16 2.59 -4.60
N ILE A 56 5.06 3.34 -4.47
CA ILE A 56 4.46 3.69 -3.17
C ILE A 56 3.24 2.86 -2.83
N ALA A 57 2.54 2.32 -3.83
CA ALA A 57 1.40 1.47 -3.61
C ALA A 57 1.20 0.45 -4.73
N ASN A 58 0.68 -0.71 -4.36
CA ASN A 58 0.18 -1.72 -5.28
C ASN A 58 -1.26 -2.08 -4.95
N TYR A 59 -2.17 -2.00 -5.91
CA TYR A 59 -3.43 -2.75 -5.83
C TYR A 59 -3.21 -4.19 -6.27
N VAL A 60 -3.81 -5.14 -5.55
CA VAL A 60 -3.79 -6.57 -5.87
C VAL A 60 -5.13 -7.21 -5.53
N PHE A 61 -5.64 -8.05 -6.42
CA PHE A 61 -6.83 -8.86 -6.12
C PHE A 61 -6.47 -10.09 -5.28
N ARG A 62 -7.31 -10.39 -4.30
CA ARG A 62 -7.28 -11.62 -3.49
C ARG A 62 -8.67 -12.26 -3.48
N LYS A 63 -8.75 -13.50 -3.00
CA LYS A 63 -10.02 -14.25 -2.93
C LYS A 63 -11.15 -13.49 -2.22
N LYS A 64 -10.82 -12.64 -1.23
CA LYS A 64 -11.78 -11.86 -0.45
C LYS A 64 -12.06 -10.45 -1.00
N GLY A 65 -11.45 -10.07 -2.12
CA GLY A 65 -11.63 -8.75 -2.72
C GLY A 65 -10.31 -8.02 -2.98
N LEU A 66 -10.44 -6.74 -3.30
CA LEU A 66 -9.33 -5.86 -3.64
C LEU A 66 -8.54 -5.47 -2.38
N MET A 67 -7.22 -5.62 -2.45
CA MET A 67 -6.31 -5.13 -1.43
C MET A 67 -5.40 -4.04 -2.00
N ILE A 68 -4.99 -3.13 -1.13
CA ILE A 68 -3.89 -2.22 -1.38
C ILE A 68 -2.72 -2.56 -0.46
N ARG A 69 -1.52 -2.62 -1.02
CA ARG A 69 -0.27 -2.60 -0.27
C ARG A 69 0.32 -1.21 -0.40
N ILE A 70 0.61 -0.57 0.72
CA ILE A 70 1.30 0.72 0.77
C ILE A 70 2.74 0.47 1.22
N TYR A 71 3.71 1.00 0.47
CA TYR A 71 5.10 1.01 0.85
C TYR A 71 5.40 2.30 1.63
N ALA A 72 5.00 2.33 2.91
CA ALA A 72 5.11 3.48 3.80
C ALA A 72 6.57 3.67 4.30
N GLY A 73 7.49 4.00 3.39
CA GLY A 73 8.92 4.17 3.68
C GLY A 73 9.19 5.24 4.73
N HIS A 74 8.30 6.24 4.83
CA HIS A 74 8.44 7.38 5.72
C HIS A 74 7.44 7.34 6.88
N ILE A 75 6.93 6.15 7.25
CA ILE A 75 5.91 6.04 8.30
C ILE A 75 6.34 6.65 9.64
N ALA A 76 7.62 6.59 9.98
CA ALA A 76 8.17 7.16 11.21
C ALA A 76 8.00 8.69 11.28
N GLN A 77 7.87 9.36 10.13
CA GLN A 77 7.72 10.82 10.04
C GLN A 77 6.27 11.29 10.16
N TYR A 78 5.28 10.40 10.02
CA TYR A 78 3.85 10.73 10.09
C TYR A 78 3.04 9.70 10.89
N MET A 79 3.63 9.13 11.95
CA MET A 79 2.99 8.07 12.75
C MET A 79 1.62 8.45 13.34
N ASN A 80 1.31 9.74 13.50
CA ASN A 80 0.02 10.21 13.97
C ASN A 80 -1.17 9.74 13.10
N VAL A 81 -0.93 9.34 11.84
CA VAL A 81 -1.98 8.74 11.00
C VAL A 81 -2.43 7.36 11.51
N LEU A 82 -1.64 6.73 12.39
CA LEU A 82 -1.90 5.40 12.94
C LEU A 82 -2.79 5.43 14.19
N ASP A 83 -2.93 6.58 14.86
CA ASP A 83 -3.56 6.68 16.19
C ASP A 83 -5.03 6.24 16.18
N ASN A 84 -5.73 6.59 15.11
CA ASN A 84 -7.17 6.37 14.95
C ASN A 84 -7.50 5.20 14.01
N LEU A 85 -6.53 4.34 13.71
CA LEU A 85 -6.80 3.18 12.87
C LEU A 85 -7.89 2.29 13.51
N PRO A 86 -8.82 1.77 12.69
CA PRO A 86 -9.78 0.76 13.10
C PRO A 86 -9.09 -0.52 13.60
N ASP A 87 -9.76 -1.24 14.49
CA ASP A 87 -9.20 -2.43 15.13
C ASP A 87 -8.78 -3.50 14.10
N GLU A 88 -9.54 -3.69 13.02
CA GLU A 88 -9.16 -4.66 11.98
C GLU A 88 -7.83 -4.28 11.31
N MET A 89 -7.61 -3.00 11.02
CA MET A 89 -6.36 -2.52 10.43
C MET A 89 -5.20 -2.62 11.41
N VAL A 90 -5.41 -2.27 12.69
CA VAL A 90 -4.42 -2.44 13.77
C VAL A 90 -4.00 -3.91 13.88
N GLN A 91 -4.98 -4.82 13.91
CA GLN A 91 -4.72 -6.27 13.97
C GLN A 91 -3.97 -6.77 12.73
N ALA A 92 -4.29 -6.26 11.53
CA ALA A 92 -3.59 -6.62 10.31
C ALA A 92 -2.10 -6.22 10.38
N ILE A 93 -1.79 -5.03 10.89
CA ILE A 93 -0.41 -4.56 11.09
C ILE A 93 0.30 -5.41 12.16
N GLN A 94 -0.36 -5.68 13.29
CA GLN A 94 0.22 -6.48 14.38
C GLN A 94 0.55 -7.90 13.94
N LYS A 95 -0.32 -8.52 13.12
CA LYS A 95 -0.15 -9.88 12.55
C LYS A 95 0.84 -9.93 11.38
N ALA A 96 1.24 -8.78 10.83
CA ALA A 96 2.26 -8.75 9.78
C ALA A 96 3.58 -9.34 10.28
N SER A 97 4.33 -9.93 9.37
CA SER A 97 5.58 -10.61 9.72
C SER A 97 6.61 -9.63 10.27
N ILE A 98 7.40 -10.06 11.25
CA ILE A 98 8.54 -9.29 11.73
C ILE A 98 9.49 -9.02 10.56
N CYS A 99 10.06 -7.81 10.52
CA CYS A 99 11.13 -7.54 9.57
C CYS A 99 12.38 -8.32 9.99
N LYS A 100 12.69 -9.40 9.27
CA LYS A 100 13.88 -10.21 9.55
C LYS A 100 15.17 -9.36 9.51
N ARG A 101 15.28 -8.43 8.55
CA ARG A 101 16.44 -7.55 8.39
C ARG A 101 16.67 -6.55 9.54
N LEU A 102 15.62 -6.21 10.29
CA LEU A 102 15.77 -5.39 11.51
C LEU A 102 16.26 -6.21 12.71
N VAL A 103 16.05 -7.54 12.69
CA VAL A 103 16.53 -8.47 13.72
C VAL A 103 17.94 -8.99 13.39
N ASP A 104 18.16 -9.35 12.13
CA ASP A 104 19.42 -9.87 11.58
C ASP A 104 19.65 -9.23 10.19
N PRO A 105 20.62 -8.31 10.04
CA PRO A 105 20.88 -7.58 8.78
C PRO A 105 21.16 -8.46 7.55
N ASP A 106 21.71 -9.66 7.76
CA ASP A 106 22.04 -10.62 6.69
C ASP A 106 20.89 -11.56 6.35
N SER A 107 19.81 -11.52 7.13
CA SER A 107 18.60 -12.24 6.83
C SER A 107 17.75 -11.53 5.76
N CYS A 108 16.94 -12.33 5.03
CA CYS A 108 16.09 -11.92 3.90
C CYS A 108 16.82 -11.79 2.54
N ASN A 109 16.06 -11.53 1.48
CA ASN A 109 16.59 -11.37 0.13
C ASN A 109 17.51 -10.15 0.06
N GLN A 110 18.64 -10.26 -0.64
CA GLN A 110 19.63 -9.17 -0.77
C GLN A 110 19.02 -7.86 -1.32
N ARG A 111 17.99 -7.93 -2.17
CA ARG A 111 17.26 -6.78 -2.73
C ARG A 111 16.21 -6.19 -1.78
N CYS A 112 16.04 -6.74 -0.57
CA CYS A 112 15.07 -6.26 0.42
C CYS A 112 15.48 -4.89 0.99
N SER A 113 14.69 -3.84 0.73
CA SER A 113 14.97 -2.48 1.23
C SER A 113 14.64 -2.25 2.72
N MET A 114 14.73 -3.29 3.56
CA MET A 114 14.37 -3.27 4.98
C MET A 114 12.87 -3.00 5.24
N GLY A 115 12.40 -3.31 6.44
CA GLY A 115 11.02 -3.09 6.89
C GLY A 115 10.85 -1.76 7.59
N TYR A 116 9.82 -1.68 8.42
CA TYR A 116 9.47 -0.47 9.16
C TYR A 116 9.67 -0.68 10.66
N GLU A 117 10.00 0.41 11.32
CA GLU A 117 9.92 0.54 12.78
C GLU A 117 9.06 1.76 13.10
N PHE A 118 8.01 1.57 13.91
CA PHE A 118 7.04 2.60 14.26
C PHE A 118 6.31 2.25 15.56
N ILE A 119 5.56 3.19 16.11
CA ILE A 119 4.70 2.98 17.29
C ILE A 119 3.26 2.80 16.81
N LEU A 120 2.57 1.77 17.31
CA LEU A 120 1.16 1.52 17.07
C LEU A 120 0.47 1.23 18.40
N LYS A 121 -0.52 2.04 18.79
CA LYS A 121 -1.25 1.92 20.06
C LYS A 121 -0.30 1.80 21.28
N GLY A 122 0.79 2.57 21.28
CA GLY A 122 1.80 2.58 22.34
C GLY A 122 2.85 1.47 22.26
N GLU A 123 2.73 0.52 21.33
CA GLU A 123 3.68 -0.57 21.13
C GLU A 123 4.68 -0.25 20.01
N ARG A 124 5.98 -0.44 20.25
CA ARG A 124 7.02 -0.36 19.22
C ARG A 124 6.99 -1.63 18.36
N LEU A 125 6.66 -1.49 17.08
CA LEU A 125 6.57 -2.59 16.13
C LEU A 125 7.66 -2.53 15.07
N GLN A 126 8.26 -3.69 14.78
CA GLN A 126 9.14 -3.91 13.64
C GLN A 126 8.46 -4.85 12.64
N ARG A 127 8.03 -4.34 11.48
CA ARG A 127 7.19 -5.10 10.54
C ARG A 127 7.74 -5.09 9.12
N CYS A 128 7.54 -6.20 8.41
CA CYS A 128 8.04 -6.39 7.07
C CYS A 128 7.31 -5.48 6.07
N ARG A 129 8.08 -4.80 5.21
CA ARG A 129 7.54 -3.86 4.20
C ARG A 129 6.52 -4.45 3.23
N ASN A 130 6.50 -5.77 3.07
CA ASN A 130 5.64 -6.43 2.09
C ASN A 130 4.23 -6.72 2.61
N ASN A 131 4.01 -6.70 3.93
CA ASN A 131 2.70 -6.99 4.52
C ASN A 131 2.31 -6.11 5.70
N ALA A 132 3.19 -5.22 6.19
CA ALA A 132 2.86 -4.31 7.29
C ALA A 132 1.62 -3.44 6.99
N PHE A 133 1.60 -2.76 5.85
CA PHE A 133 0.49 -1.92 5.41
C PHE A 133 -0.19 -2.55 4.19
N MET A 134 -0.86 -3.67 4.42
CA MET A 134 -1.60 -4.39 3.38
C MET A 134 -3.04 -4.61 3.83
N PHE A 135 -3.97 -3.85 3.25
CA PHE A 135 -5.36 -3.75 3.72
C PHE A 135 -6.35 -4.12 2.63
N PHE A 136 -7.48 -4.71 3.01
CA PHE A 136 -8.64 -4.80 2.13
C PHE A 136 -9.27 -3.42 1.97
N ILE A 137 -9.81 -3.14 0.79
CA ILE A 137 -10.58 -1.91 0.55
C ILE A 137 -12.03 -2.20 0.92
N ASN A 138 -12.54 -1.48 1.93
CA ASN A 138 -13.92 -1.49 2.37
C ASN A 138 -14.28 -0.10 2.94
N GLU A 139 -15.55 0.13 3.28
CA GLU A 139 -16.01 1.44 3.79
C GLU A 139 -15.21 1.95 5.00
N GLU A 140 -14.84 1.06 5.92
CA GLU A 140 -14.10 1.44 7.13
C GLU A 140 -12.64 1.79 6.82
N SER A 141 -11.96 1.04 5.93
CA SER A 141 -10.53 1.20 5.66
C SER A 141 -10.20 2.32 4.68
N LYS A 142 -11.11 2.65 3.76
CA LYS A 142 -10.95 3.67 2.71
C LYS A 142 -10.34 5.00 3.21
N PRO A 143 -10.91 5.69 4.22
CA PRO A 143 -10.37 6.98 4.66
C PRO A 143 -8.92 6.86 5.20
N PHE A 144 -8.60 5.77 5.89
CA PHE A 144 -7.28 5.55 6.47
C PHE A 144 -6.24 5.17 5.41
N ILE A 145 -6.62 4.33 4.45
CA ILE A 145 -5.77 4.00 3.29
C ILE A 145 -5.39 5.28 2.56
N LYS A 146 -6.37 6.13 2.22
CA LYS A 146 -6.14 7.41 1.56
C LYS A 146 -5.20 8.29 2.38
N ASN A 147 -5.42 8.40 3.69
CA ASN A 147 -4.60 9.23 4.58
C ASN A 147 -3.14 8.75 4.66
N ILE A 148 -2.90 7.45 4.84
CA ILE A 148 -1.54 6.88 4.87
C ILE A 148 -0.84 7.14 3.53
N LEU A 149 -1.53 6.84 2.42
CA LEU A 149 -0.93 6.91 1.09
C LEU A 149 -0.59 8.34 0.67
N LEU A 150 -1.49 9.30 0.94
CA LEU A 150 -1.23 10.71 0.62
C LEU A 150 -0.16 11.33 1.51
N ASN A 151 0.01 10.88 2.75
CA ASN A 151 1.16 11.31 3.56
C ASN A 151 2.47 10.72 3.05
N GLU A 152 2.50 9.45 2.66
CA GLU A 152 3.69 8.86 2.02
C GLU A 152 4.05 9.60 0.71
N ALA A 153 3.05 9.92 -0.12
CA ALA A 153 3.25 10.60 -1.39
C ALA A 153 4.01 11.94 -1.27
N LYS A 154 3.79 12.70 -0.18
CA LYS A 154 4.46 13.98 0.08
C LYS A 154 5.98 13.90 0.10
N TYR A 155 6.53 12.76 0.50
CA TYR A 155 7.98 12.57 0.58
C TYR A 155 8.64 12.28 -0.77
N PHE A 156 7.87 12.12 -1.84
CA PHE A 156 8.38 11.93 -3.20
C PHE A 156 8.26 13.18 -4.08
N MET A 157 7.65 14.25 -3.56
CA MET A 157 7.43 15.52 -4.26
C MET A 157 8.51 16.57 -3.98
N ILE A 158 9.62 16.17 -3.33
CA ILE A 158 10.75 17.02 -2.93
C ILE A 158 11.87 16.92 -3.96
#